data_AF-A0A5E4GF54-F1
#
_entry.id   AF-A0A5E4GF54-F1
#
_cell.length_a   1.000
_cell.length_b   1.000
_cell.length_c   1.000
_cell.angle_alpha   90.00
_cell.angle_beta   90.00
_cell.angle_gamma   90.00
#
_symmetry.space_group_name_H-M   'P 1'
#
loop_
_entity.id
_entity.type
_entity.pdbx_description
1 polymer ?
#
loop_
_entity_poly.entity_id
_entity_poly.type
_entity_poly.pdbx_seq_one_letter_code
_entity_poly.pdbx_strand_id
1 'polypeptide(L)'
;CDATGVLGLLPEQKLTAVIRMLAYGASADQVDEIARMGKSTTLEALVRFCQAVETLDTRDYLRRPTPRDLQRLLQKAEARGFPGMI
;
A
#
# COMPACT_ATOMS: atom_id res chain seq x y z
N CYS A 1 0.70 -2.68 23.41
CA CYS A 1 1.32 -1.67 24.29
C CYS A 1 2.75 -2.10 24.53
N ASP A 2 3.73 -1.26 24.22
CA ASP A 2 5.12 -1.53 24.55
C ASP A 2 5.45 -0.93 25.92
N ALA A 3 6.23 -1.67 26.70
CA ALA A 3 6.36 -1.60 28.15
C ALA A 3 7.16 -0.40 28.70
N THR A 4 7.17 0.75 28.03
CA THR A 4 8.04 1.88 28.39
C THR A 4 7.32 3.22 28.59
N GLY A 5 5.98 3.24 28.69
CA GLY A 5 5.24 4.48 29.02
C GLY A 5 5.28 5.58 27.95
N VAL A 6 5.89 5.32 26.78
CA VAL A 6 5.71 6.14 25.58
C VAL A 6 4.33 5.80 25.02
N LEU A 7 3.45 6.80 24.91
CA LEU A 7 2.16 6.65 24.25
C LEU A 7 2.41 6.01 22.88
N GLY A 8 2.01 4.75 22.71
CA GLY A 8 2.29 4.01 21.49
C GLY A 8 1.78 4.80 20.28
N LEU A 9 2.55 4.81 19.20
CA LEU A 9 2.19 5.52 17.97
C LEU A 9 0.80 5.09 17.50
N LEU A 10 -0.03 6.08 17.20
CA LEU A 10 -1.39 5.87 16.74
C LEU A 10 -1.39 5.18 15.36
N PRO A 11 -2.39 4.34 15.06
CA PRO A 11 -2.52 3.68 13.75
C PRO A 11 -2.45 4.66 12.57
N GLU A 12 -3.03 5.86 12.71
CA GLU A 12 -3.06 6.91 11.70
C GLU A 12 -1.67 7.49 11.45
N GLN A 13 -0.84 7.62 12.50
CA GLN A 13 0.54 8.08 12.38
C GLN A 13 1.39 7.05 11.64
N LYS A 14 1.20 5.75 11.94
CA LYS A 14 1.86 4.64 11.23
C LYS A 14 1.46 4.60 9.76
N LEU A 15 0.18 4.74 9.47
CA LEU A 15 -0.32 4.77 8.09
C LEU A 15 0.24 5.97 7.31
N THR A 16 0.24 7.16 7.92
CA THR A 16 0.77 8.38 7.29
C THR A 16 2.27 8.25 7.00
N ALA A 17 3.04 7.69 7.94
CA ALA A 17 4.46 7.44 7.74
C ALA A 17 4.70 6.52 6.55
N VAL A 18 4.02 5.38 6.49
CA VAL A 18 4.11 4.39 5.40
C VAL A 18 3.77 5.00 4.03
N ILE A 19 2.65 5.73 3.93
CA ILE A 19 2.23 6.38 2.68
C ILE A 19 3.31 7.37 2.20
N ARG A 20 3.91 8.14 3.11
CA ARG A 20 5.00 9.07 2.76
C ARG A 20 6.27 8.33 2.31
N MET A 21 6.62 7.20 2.93
CA MET A 21 7.76 6.40 2.44
C MET A 21 7.56 5.98 0.99
N LEU A 22 6.37 5.45 0.69
CA LEU A 22 6.02 4.95 -0.63
C LEU A 22 5.94 6.07 -1.67
N ALA A 23 5.36 7.22 -1.31
CA ALA A 23 5.22 8.35 -2.22
C ALA A 23 6.56 8.99 -2.61
N TYR A 24 7.52 9.04 -1.67
CA TYR A 24 8.80 9.70 -1.89
C TYR A 24 9.94 8.72 -2.21
N GLY A 25 9.70 7.41 -2.18
CA GLY A 25 10.77 6.41 -2.27
C GLY A 25 11.79 6.53 -1.13
N ALA A 26 11.35 7.02 0.03
CA ALA A 26 12.22 7.35 1.15
C ALA A 26 12.64 6.09 1.93
N SER A 27 13.90 6.03 2.33
CA SER A 27 14.38 4.95 3.20
C SER A 27 13.76 5.07 4.60
N ALA A 28 13.72 3.96 5.35
CA ALA A 28 13.25 3.97 6.74
C ALA A 28 14.00 5.00 7.61
N ASP A 29 15.26 5.28 7.26
CA ASP A 29 16.11 6.26 7.94
C ASP A 29 15.65 7.70 7.72
N GLN A 30 15.17 8.03 6.51
CA GLN A 30 14.59 9.35 6.22
C GLN A 30 13.19 9.52 6.82
N VAL A 31 12.50 8.41 7.04
CA VAL A 31 11.12 8.40 7.55
C VAL A 31 11.09 8.53 9.06
N ASP A 32 12.12 8.03 9.76
CA ASP A 32 12.32 8.30 11.18
C ASP A 32 12.40 9.82 11.44
N GLU A 33 13.06 10.58 10.56
CA GLU A 33 13.12 12.05 10.64
C GLU A 33 11.77 12.73 10.38
N ILE A 34 10.94 12.19 9.48
CA ILE A 34 9.64 12.78 9.08
C ILE A 34 8.50 12.41 10.03
N ALA A 35 8.52 11.19 10.54
CA ALA A 35 7.45 10.61 11.36
C ALA A 35 7.82 10.47 12.83
N ARG A 36 9.08 10.73 13.21
CA ARG A 36 9.64 10.47 14.55
C ARG A 36 9.30 9.06 15.02
N MET A 37 9.51 8.10 14.11
CA MET A 37 9.11 6.71 14.27
C MET A 37 10.32 5.81 14.07
N GLY A 38 10.67 5.08 15.13
CA GLY A 38 11.82 4.19 15.12
C GLY A 38 11.81 3.27 13.90
N LYS A 39 12.99 3.11 13.28
CA LYS A 39 13.19 2.36 12.03
C LYS A 39 12.47 1.00 12.00
N SER A 40 12.52 0.26 13.11
CA SER A 40 11.87 -1.04 13.24
C SER A 40 10.34 -0.96 13.15
N THR A 41 9.73 -0.01 13.86
CA THR A 41 8.28 0.23 13.82
C THR A 41 7.81 0.68 12.44
N THR A 42 8.61 1.53 11.78
CA THR A 42 8.36 2.02 10.43
C THR A 42 8.37 0.88 9.40
N LEU A 43 9.38 0.01 9.45
CA LEU A 43 9.46 -1.16 8.58
C LEU A 43 8.35 -2.17 8.86
N GLU A 44 8.01 -2.43 10.13
CA GLU A 44 6.91 -3.31 10.48
C GLU A 44 5.57 -2.78 9.97
N ALA A 45 5.32 -1.48 10.10
CA ALA A 45 4.12 -0.83 9.56
C ALA A 45 4.06 -0.95 8.03
N LEU A 46 5.19 -0.76 7.34
CA LEU A 46 5.28 -0.93 5.89
C LEU A 46 4.95 -2.35 5.46
N VAL A 47 5.53 -3.37 6.12
CA VAL A 47 5.24 -4.78 5.82
C VAL A 47 3.75 -5.10 6.02
N ARG A 48 3.17 -4.67 7.15
CA ARG A 48 1.74 -4.88 7.43
C ARG A 48 0.84 -4.17 6.42
N PHE A 49 1.22 -2.97 6.00
CA PHE A 49 0.50 -2.24 4.95
C PHE A 49 0.54 -2.98 3.62
N CYS A 50 1.72 -3.43 3.18
CA CYS A 50 1.86 -4.20 1.94
C CYS A 50 1.06 -5.50 1.98
N GLN A 51 1.08 -6.23 3.11
CA GLN A 51 0.27 -7.44 3.29
C GLN A 51 -1.24 -7.14 3.23
N ALA A 52 -1.69 -6.02 3.80
CA ALA A 52 -3.08 -5.61 3.74
C ALA A 52 -3.50 -5.26 2.30
N VAL A 53 -2.67 -4.50 1.57
CA VAL A 53 -2.88 -4.19 0.15
C VAL A 53 -2.90 -5.47 -0.68
N GLU A 54 -1.92 -6.35 -0.49
CA GLU A 54 -1.86 -7.64 -1.18
C GLU A 54 -3.12 -8.46 -0.89
N THR A 55 -3.59 -8.52 0.35
CA THR A 55 -4.82 -9.24 0.71
C THR A 55 -6.06 -8.65 0.02
N LEU A 56 -6.16 -7.33 -0.04
CA LEU A 56 -7.26 -6.62 -0.71
C LEU A 56 -7.22 -6.86 -2.23
N ASP A 57 -6.04 -6.75 -2.83
CA ASP A 57 -5.85 -6.90 -4.28
C ASP A 57 -5.80 -8.37 -4.72
N THR A 58 -5.54 -9.32 -3.83
CA THR A 58 -5.45 -10.75 -4.19
C THR A 58 -6.78 -11.24 -4.75
N ARG A 59 -7.89 -10.80 -4.16
CA ARG A 59 -9.22 -11.24 -4.57
C ARG A 59 -9.64 -10.69 -5.93
N ASP A 60 -9.23 -9.48 -6.25
CA ASP A 60 -9.73 -8.78 -7.44
C ASP A 60 -8.72 -8.75 -8.59
N TYR A 61 -7.42 -8.62 -8.28
CA TYR A 61 -6.35 -8.36 -9.26
C TYR A 61 -5.29 -9.46 -9.36
N LEU A 62 -4.93 -10.16 -8.27
CA LEU A 62 -3.92 -11.24 -8.35
C LEU A 62 -4.51 -12.62 -8.66
N ARG A 63 -5.84 -12.76 -8.65
CA ARG A 63 -6.51 -13.99 -9.10
C ARG A 63 -6.46 -14.13 -10.63
N ARG A 64 -6.68 -15.35 -11.13
CA ARG A 64 -6.82 -15.59 -12.57
C ARG A 64 -8.01 -14.77 -13.12
N PRO A 65 -7.82 -13.95 -14.17
CA PRO A 65 -8.89 -13.15 -14.76
C PRO A 65 -10.04 -14.03 -15.25
N THR A 66 -11.28 -13.60 -15.01
CA THR A 66 -12.46 -14.20 -15.60
C THR A 66 -12.80 -13.54 -16.94
N PRO A 67 -13.61 -14.17 -17.81
CA PRO A 67 -14.07 -13.53 -19.05
C PRO A 67 -14.74 -12.16 -18.81
N ARG A 68 -15.41 -11.97 -17.67
CA ARG A 68 -16.02 -10.70 -17.27
C ARG A 68 -14.98 -9.61 -16.96
N ASP A 69 -13.85 -9.99 -16.35
CA ASP A 69 -12.75 -9.06 -16.08
C ASP A 69 -12.13 -8.58 -17.39
N LEU A 70 -11.95 -9.51 -18.33
CA LEU A 70 -11.45 -9.23 -19.66
C LEU A 70 -12.37 -8.28 -20.43
N GLN A 71 -13.68 -8.54 -20.44
CA GLN A 71 -14.66 -7.68 -21.09
C GLN A 71 -14.66 -6.26 -20.50
N ARG A 72 -14.54 -6.14 -19.17
CA ARG A 72 -14.44 -4.85 -18.47
C ARG A 72 -13.16 -4.10 -18.84
N LEU A 73 -12.04 -4.80 -19.02
CA LEU A 73 -10.78 -4.20 -19.47
C LEU A 73 -10.91 -3.68 -20.90
N LEU A 74 -11.47 -4.48 -21.82
CA LEU A 74 -11.70 -4.10 -23.21
C LEU A 74 -12.60 -2.86 -23.33
N GLN A 75 -13.69 -2.80 -22.57
CA GLN A 75 -14.59 -1.62 -22.55
C GLN A 75 -13.85 -0.36 -22.07
N LYS A 76 -12.98 -0.48 -21.06
CA LYS A 76 -12.16 0.64 -20.59
C LYS A 76 -11.13 1.07 -21.62
N ALA A 77 -10.50 0.12 -22.31
CA ALA A 77 -9.53 0.39 -23.37
C ALA A 77 -10.21 1.11 -24.55
N GLU A 78 -11.37 0.64 -24.98
CA GLU A 78 -12.18 1.26 -26.03
C GLU A 78 -12.61 2.68 -25.67
N ALA A 79 -13.10 2.90 -24.44
CA ALA A 79 -13.45 4.24 -23.95
C ALA A 79 -12.24 5.21 -23.91
N ARG A 80 -11.02 4.68 -23.87
CA ARG A 80 -9.77 5.44 -23.92
C ARG A 80 -9.18 5.55 -25.33
N GLY A 81 -9.84 4.99 -26.35
CA GLY A 81 -9.38 5.03 -27.74
C GLY A 81 -8.43 3.90 -28.14
N PHE A 82 -8.37 2.82 -27.37
CA PHE A 82 -7.53 1.64 -27.61
C PHE A 82 -8.40 0.39 -27.90
N PRO A 83 -9.12 0.33 -29.04
CA PRO A 83 -10.00 -0.78 -29.34
C PRO A 83 -9.21 -2.09 -29.51
N GLY A 84 -9.66 -3.14 -28.83
CA GLY A 84 -9.05 -4.48 -28.89
C GLY A 84 -7.76 -4.66 -28.08
N MET A 85 -7.31 -3.64 -27.34
CA MET A 85 -6.14 -3.74 -26.46
C MET A 85 -6.51 -4.24 -25.06
N ILE A 86 -5.67 -5.11 -24.53
CA ILE A 86 -5.74 -5.68 -23.17
C ILE A 86 -4.45 -5.36 -22.42
#